data_AF-A0A940BCY7-F1
#
_entry.id   AF-A0A940BCY7-F1
#
_cell.length_a   1.000
_cell.length_b   1.000
_cell.length_c   1.000
_cell.angle_alpha   90.00
_cell.angle_beta   90.00
_cell.angle_gamma   90.00
#
_symmetry.space_group_name_H-M   'P 1'
#
loop_
_entity.id
_entity.type
_entity.pdbx_description
1 polymer ?
#
loop_
_entity_poly.entity_id
_entity_poly.type
_entity_poly.pdbx_seq_one_letter_code
_entity_poly.pdbx_strand_id
1 'polypeptide(L)'
;MKIHWRGQVGGLVGSHQYGQDTWRSMADSVANPNTEGQQIARAKFSAVSKGAAALGYLYRLGYKMFIGNGRGPRALFSKQLYDNALIGDLQSGFSIDPTKVELSKGSLTPAHSIAASVAPAT
;
A
#
# COMPACT_ATOMS: atom_id res chain seq x y z
N MET A 1 3.89 -36.04 11.46
CA MET A 1 4.46 -35.07 10.49
C MET A 1 4.68 -35.78 9.16
N LYS A 2 3.87 -35.47 8.13
CA LYS A 2 3.83 -36.23 6.87
C LYS A 2 4.43 -35.35 5.76
N ILE A 3 5.63 -35.68 5.32
CA ILE A 3 6.39 -34.84 4.38
C ILE A 3 6.20 -35.39 2.97
N HIS A 4 5.65 -34.57 2.06
CA HIS A 4 5.39 -34.96 0.68
C HIS A 4 6.55 -34.48 -0.22
N TRP A 5 7.60 -35.28 -0.32
CA TRP A 5 8.73 -35.04 -1.23
C TRP A 5 8.43 -35.59 -2.62
N ARG A 6 7.56 -34.93 -3.39
CA ARG A 6 7.30 -35.34 -4.79
C ARG A 6 8.40 -34.79 -5.71
N GLY A 7 9.50 -35.52 -5.85
CA GLY A 7 10.45 -35.40 -6.96
C GLY A 7 11.36 -34.16 -6.98
N GLN A 8 11.50 -33.46 -5.86
CA GLN A 8 12.39 -32.30 -5.74
C GLN A 8 13.74 -32.72 -5.16
N VAL A 9 14.84 -32.34 -5.82
CA VAL A 9 16.23 -32.61 -5.42
C VAL A 9 16.96 -31.26 -5.33
N GLY A 10 17.54 -30.93 -4.17
CA GLY A 10 18.23 -29.65 -3.95
C GLY A 10 18.46 -29.35 -2.46
N GLY A 11 19.12 -28.22 -2.16
CA GLY A 11 19.30 -27.76 -0.78
C GLY A 11 17.95 -27.42 -0.12
N LEU A 12 17.78 -27.81 1.14
CA LEU A 12 16.53 -27.63 1.88
C LEU A 12 16.75 -26.73 3.08
N VAL A 13 15.81 -25.81 3.31
CA VAL A 13 15.78 -24.97 4.50
C VAL A 13 14.55 -25.32 5.33
N GLY A 14 14.77 -25.67 6.59
CA GLY A 14 13.69 -25.88 7.57
C GLY A 14 13.14 -24.55 8.05
N SER A 15 11.81 -24.42 8.10
CA SER A 15 11.13 -23.26 8.66
C SER A 15 9.98 -23.69 9.57
N HIS A 16 9.93 -23.11 10.77
CA HIS A 16 8.82 -23.28 11.69
C HIS A 16 7.90 -22.07 11.58
N GLN A 17 6.68 -22.25 11.05
CA GLN A 17 5.72 -21.16 10.92
C GLN A 17 4.32 -21.65 11.28
N TYR A 18 3.60 -20.85 12.09
CA TYR A 18 2.23 -21.12 12.55
C TYR A 18 2.05 -22.53 13.17
N GLY A 19 3.04 -22.99 13.94
CA GLY A 19 3.01 -24.30 14.61
C GLY A 19 3.20 -25.50 13.68
N GLN A 20 3.58 -25.27 12.41
CA GLN A 20 3.91 -26.33 11.46
C GLN A 20 5.39 -26.25 11.06
N ASP A 21 6.06 -27.39 11.14
CA ASP A 21 7.39 -27.57 10.58
C ASP A 21 7.27 -27.80 9.07
N THR A 22 7.73 -26.82 8.30
CA THR A 22 7.70 -26.85 6.84
C THR A 22 9.11 -26.78 6.29
N TRP A 23 9.40 -27.64 5.31
CA TRP A 23 10.63 -27.58 4.54
C TRP A 23 10.38 -26.84 3.23
N ARG A 24 11.29 -25.95 2.83
CA ARG A 24 11.22 -25.21 1.56
C ARG A 24 12.48 -25.47 0.74
N SER A 25 12.36 -25.43 -0.59
CA SER A 25 13.52 -25.49 -1.48
C SER A 25 14.37 -24.25 -1.31
N MET A 26 15.67 -24.42 -1.11
CA MET A 26 16.66 -23.34 -1.17
C MET A 26 16.81 -22.91 -2.63
N ALA A 27 16.89 -21.60 -2.87
CA ALA A 27 17.15 -21.10 -4.22
C ALA A 27 18.61 -21.33 -4.59
N ASP A 28 18.86 -21.93 -5.76
CA ASP A 28 20.23 -22.20 -6.24
C ASP A 28 21.04 -20.92 -6.53
N SER A 29 20.35 -19.81 -6.81
CA SER A 29 20.97 -18.50 -6.99
C SER A 29 19.99 -17.40 -6.59
N VAL A 30 20.50 -16.38 -5.90
CA VAL A 30 19.76 -15.17 -5.57
C VAL A 30 20.30 -14.04 -6.46
N ALA A 31 19.50 -13.64 -7.45
CA ALA A 31 19.86 -12.53 -8.32
C ALA A 31 19.88 -11.20 -7.53
N ASN A 32 20.69 -10.24 -7.98
CA ASN A 32 20.81 -8.92 -7.35
C ASN A 32 19.42 -8.23 -7.29
N PRO A 33 18.86 -7.95 -6.09
CA PRO A 33 17.50 -7.45 -5.90
C PRO A 33 17.34 -5.95 -6.20
N ASN A 34 18.10 -5.45 -7.17
CA ASN A 34 18.17 -4.04 -7.56
C ASN A 34 17.97 -3.85 -9.07
N THR A 35 17.17 -4.70 -9.70
CA THR A 35 16.76 -4.47 -11.09
C THR A 35 15.97 -3.16 -11.18
N GLU A 36 16.05 -2.48 -12.32
CA GLU A 36 15.39 -1.18 -12.53
C GLU A 36 13.88 -1.26 -12.24
N GLY A 37 13.20 -2.31 -12.70
CA GLY A 37 11.79 -2.55 -12.41
C GLY A 37 11.49 -2.69 -10.90
N GLN A 38 12.38 -3.30 -10.13
CA GLN A 38 12.24 -3.38 -8.67
C GLN A 38 12.46 -2.02 -7.99
N GLN A 39 13.40 -1.22 -8.49
CA GLN A 39 13.61 0.14 -7.99
C GLN A 39 12.38 1.02 -8.26
N ILE A 40 11.80 0.94 -9.46
CA ILE A 40 10.55 1.62 -9.82
C ILE A 40 9.42 1.20 -8.87
N ALA A 41 9.22 -0.11 -8.65
CA ALA A 41 8.17 -0.60 -7.76
C ALA A 41 8.33 -0.08 -6.33
N ARG A 42 9.55 -0.10 -5.79
CA ARG A 42 9.87 0.44 -4.45
C ARG A 42 9.65 1.95 -4.38
N ALA A 43 10.08 2.69 -5.39
CA ALA A 43 9.95 4.14 -5.42
C ALA A 43 8.47 4.57 -5.51
N LYS A 44 7.66 3.92 -6.37
CA LYS A 44 6.21 4.15 -6.44
C LYS A 44 5.52 3.84 -5.12
N PHE A 45 5.85 2.71 -4.49
CA PHE A 45 5.28 2.33 -3.20
C PHE A 45 5.64 3.33 -2.09
N SER A 46 6.87 3.84 -2.09
CA SER A 46 7.34 4.86 -1.14
C SER A 46 6.55 6.17 -1.29
N ALA A 47 6.39 6.66 -2.53
CA ALA A 47 5.62 7.87 -2.81
C ALA A 47 4.15 7.75 -2.35
N VAL A 48 3.49 6.65 -2.74
CA VAL A 48 2.10 6.37 -2.33
C VAL A 48 1.97 6.23 -0.82
N SER A 49 2.92 5.57 -0.16
CA SER A 49 2.90 5.38 1.29
C SER A 49 3.02 6.71 2.05
N LYS A 50 3.87 7.63 1.57
CA LYS A 50 4.03 8.97 2.15
C LYS A 50 2.76 9.81 1.97
N GLY A 51 2.17 9.82 0.78
CA GLY A 51 0.90 10.52 0.55
C GLY A 51 -0.27 9.93 1.34
N ALA A 52 -0.33 8.60 1.43
CA ALA A 52 -1.31 7.93 2.27
C ALA A 52 -1.14 8.29 3.75
N ALA A 53 0.09 8.34 4.27
CA ALA A 53 0.33 8.69 5.66
C ALA A 53 -0.12 10.13 5.99
N ALA A 54 0.11 11.09 5.09
CA ALA A 54 -0.26 12.49 5.29
C ALA A 54 -1.77 12.71 5.46
N LEU A 55 -2.60 11.88 4.80
CA LEU A 55 -4.06 12.04 4.75
C LEU A 55 -4.80 11.01 5.62
N GLY A 56 -4.08 10.42 6.60
CA GLY A 56 -4.50 9.43 7.59
C GLY A 56 -5.95 9.49 8.02
N TYR A 57 -6.37 10.65 8.48
CA TYR A 57 -7.68 10.88 9.07
C TYR A 57 -8.78 10.97 8.02
N LEU A 58 -8.52 11.66 6.90
CA LEU A 58 -9.50 11.96 5.86
C LEU A 58 -9.95 10.70 5.14
N TYR A 59 -9.01 9.84 4.72
CA TYR A 59 -9.40 8.62 4.00
C TYR A 59 -10.09 7.60 4.91
N ARG A 60 -9.84 7.61 6.23
CA ARG A 60 -10.54 6.73 7.18
C ARG A 60 -12.03 7.05 7.24
N LEU A 61 -12.40 8.33 7.07
CA LEU A 61 -13.79 8.77 6.97
C LEU A 61 -14.33 8.56 5.55
N GLY A 62 -13.60 9.04 4.55
CA GLY A 62 -14.03 9.06 3.15
C GLY A 62 -14.17 7.69 2.48
N TYR A 63 -13.49 6.65 3.00
CA TYR A 63 -13.55 5.28 2.47
C TYR A 63 -14.21 4.28 3.42
N LYS A 64 -14.73 4.73 4.58
CA LYS A 64 -15.29 3.83 5.61
C LYS A 64 -16.37 2.90 5.07
N MET A 65 -17.25 3.42 4.22
CA MET A 65 -18.38 2.67 3.65
C MET A 65 -17.98 1.72 2.51
N PHE A 66 -16.75 1.83 2.00
CA PHE A 66 -16.26 1.03 0.86
C PHE A 66 -15.35 -0.12 1.30
N ILE A 67 -15.24 -0.36 2.61
CA ILE A 67 -14.51 -1.47 3.20
C ILE A 67 -15.29 -2.76 2.92
N GLY A 68 -15.09 -3.34 1.74
CA GLY A 68 -15.61 -4.65 1.35
C GLY A 68 -14.47 -5.65 1.15
N ASN A 69 -14.73 -6.94 1.41
CA ASN A 69 -13.79 -8.05 1.16
C ASN A 69 -12.41 -7.91 1.84
N GLY A 70 -12.39 -7.49 3.10
CA GLY A 70 -11.16 -7.50 3.93
C GLY A 70 -10.12 -6.42 3.58
N ARG A 71 -10.40 -5.51 2.64
CA ARG A 71 -9.50 -4.39 2.32
C ARG A 71 -9.78 -3.18 3.19
N GLY A 72 -8.81 -2.78 4.01
CA GLY A 72 -8.92 -1.60 4.86
C GLY A 72 -8.95 -0.27 4.07
N PRO A 73 -9.41 0.83 4.70
CA PRO A 73 -9.57 2.13 4.04
C PRO A 73 -8.24 2.71 3.51
N ARG A 74 -7.12 2.37 4.16
CA ARG A 74 -5.77 2.72 3.68
C ARG A 74 -5.45 2.06 2.35
N ALA A 75 -5.83 0.80 2.16
CA ALA A 75 -5.54 0.05 0.93
C ALA A 75 -6.34 0.60 -0.27
N LEU A 76 -7.59 0.99 -0.02
CA LEU A 76 -8.44 1.61 -1.03
C LEU A 76 -7.90 3.00 -1.44
N PHE A 77 -7.47 3.79 -0.46
CA PHE A 77 -6.87 5.09 -0.71
C PHE A 77 -5.52 4.98 -1.43
N SER A 78 -4.64 4.07 -1.00
CA SER A 78 -3.36 3.85 -1.69
C SER A 78 -3.54 3.39 -3.14
N LYS A 79 -4.60 2.61 -3.43
CA LYS A 79 -4.95 2.18 -4.78
C LYS A 79 -5.39 3.36 -5.65
N GLN A 80 -6.21 4.26 -5.09
CA GLN A 80 -6.61 5.50 -5.79
C GLN A 80 -5.39 6.38 -6.11
N LEU A 81 -4.48 6.55 -5.14
CA LEU A 81 -3.25 7.33 -5.34
C LEU A 81 -2.37 6.71 -6.43
N TYR A 82 -2.19 5.39 -6.39
CA TYR A 82 -1.34 4.67 -7.35
C TYR A 82 -1.87 4.75 -8.77
N ASP A 83 -3.20 4.65 -8.96
CA ASP A 83 -3.80 4.60 -10.30
C ASP A 83 -4.01 5.99 -10.92
N ASN A 84 -4.36 6.99 -10.12
CA ASN A 84 -4.84 8.28 -10.64
C ASN A 84 -3.92 9.47 -10.35
N ALA A 85 -3.20 9.45 -9.23
CA ALA A 85 -2.48 10.62 -8.71
C ALA A 85 -0.95 10.49 -8.75
N LEU A 86 -0.42 9.30 -9.05
CA LEU A 86 1.02 9.07 -9.12
C LEU A 86 1.59 9.62 -10.43
N ILE A 87 2.54 10.55 -10.33
CA ILE A 87 3.23 11.17 -11.46
C ILE A 87 4.75 11.07 -11.22
N GLY A 88 5.51 11.05 -12.31
CA GLY A 88 6.97 11.10 -12.29
C GLY A 88 7.60 9.87 -12.95
N ASP A 89 8.92 9.86 -12.94
CA ASP A 89 9.74 8.80 -13.52
C ASP A 89 10.92 8.49 -12.58
N LEU A 90 11.64 7.40 -12.83
CA LEU A 90 12.75 6.97 -11.98
C LEU A 90 13.84 8.05 -11.84
N GLN A 91 14.05 8.87 -12.88
CA GLN A 91 15.05 9.94 -12.91
C GLN A 91 14.61 11.20 -12.14
N SER A 92 13.34 11.58 -12.21
CA SER A 92 12.80 12.78 -11.56
C SER A 92 12.21 12.51 -10.17
N GLY A 93 12.01 11.24 -9.82
CA GLY A 93 11.35 10.78 -8.60
C GLY A 93 9.83 10.72 -8.78
N PHE A 94 9.21 9.70 -8.16
CA PHE A 94 7.74 9.59 -8.11
C PHE A 94 7.17 10.52 -7.04
N SER A 95 6.17 11.30 -7.43
CA SER A 95 5.42 12.20 -6.56
C SER A 95 3.92 12.03 -6.77
N ILE A 96 3.13 12.66 -5.90
CA ILE A 96 1.66 12.64 -5.97
C ILE A 96 1.19 14.02 -6.43
N ASP A 97 0.39 14.04 -7.48
CA ASP A 97 -0.31 15.22 -7.96
C ASP A 97 -1.55 15.48 -7.10
N PRO A 98 -1.59 16.57 -6.33
CA PRO A 98 -2.70 16.86 -5.42
C PRO A 98 -4.02 17.12 -6.15
N THR A 99 -3.99 17.51 -7.44
CA THR A 99 -5.21 17.81 -8.20
C THR A 99 -6.05 16.57 -8.52
N LYS A 100 -5.43 15.39 -8.50
CA LYS A 100 -6.06 14.11 -8.83
C LYS A 100 -6.33 13.24 -7.60
N VAL A 101 -6.13 13.78 -6.39
CA VAL A 101 -6.36 13.04 -5.14
C VAL A 101 -7.84 13.11 -4.76
N GLU A 102 -8.50 11.95 -4.76
CA GLU A 102 -9.87 11.80 -4.26
C GLU A 102 -9.82 11.43 -2.78
N LEU A 103 -10.31 12.31 -1.90
CA LEU A 103 -10.32 12.07 -0.45
C LEU A 103 -11.46 11.17 0.02
N SER A 104 -12.50 11.01 -0.80
CA SER A 104 -13.66 10.17 -0.51
C SER A 104 -14.23 9.59 -1.79
N LYS A 105 -14.73 8.36 -1.70
CA LYS A 105 -15.62 7.78 -2.70
C LYS A 105 -17.05 8.13 -2.29
N GLY A 106 -17.77 8.89 -3.10
CA GLY A 106 -19.17 9.27 -2.82
C GLY A 106 -19.33 10.60 -2.05
N SER A 107 -20.54 10.85 -1.57
CA SER A 107 -20.87 12.10 -0.85
C SER A 107 -20.28 12.05 0.56
N LEU A 108 -19.44 13.05 0.89
CA LEU A 108 -19.00 13.27 2.26
C LEU A 108 -20.22 13.66 3.10
N THR A 109 -20.40 13.03 4.26
CA THR A 109 -21.47 13.40 5.19
C THR A 109 -21.31 14.89 5.53
N PRO A 110 -22.32 15.75 5.27
CA PRO A 110 -22.23 17.16 5.60
C PRO A 110 -22.04 17.30 7.11
N ALA A 111 -21.22 18.28 7.51
CA ALA A 111 -20.93 18.53 8.92
C ALA A 111 -22.23 18.80 9.68
N HIS A 112 -22.52 17.98 10.70
CA HIS A 112 -23.63 18.22 11.61
C HIS A 112 -23.15 19.27 12.63
N SER A 113 -23.66 20.49 12.52
CA SER A 113 -23.22 21.74 13.18
C SER A 113 -21.95 22.39 12.60
N ILE A 114 -22.14 23.34 11.69
CA ILE A 114 -21.09 24.25 11.23
C ILE A 114 -21.13 25.48 12.14
N ALA A 115 -20.31 25.49 13.19
CA ALA A 115 -19.96 26.72 13.90
C ALA A 115 -18.58 27.16 13.41
N ALA A 116 -18.52 27.69 12.19
CA ALA A 116 -17.31 28.33 11.69
C ALA A 116 -17.27 29.76 12.20
N SER A 117 -16.58 29.99 13.32
CA SER A 117 -16.25 31.34 13.79
C SER A 117 -14.98 31.80 13.06
N VAL A 118 -15.13 32.69 12.08
CA VAL A 118 -13.99 33.44 11.54
C VAL A 118 -13.55 34.44 12.62
N ALA A 119 -12.36 34.23 13.19
CA ALA A 119 -11.74 35.24 14.04
C ALA A 119 -11.39 36.45 13.16
N PRO A 120 -11.87 37.67 13.47
CA PRO A 120 -11.47 38.85 12.73
C PRO A 120 -9.97 39.10 12.96
N ALA A 121 -9.21 39.20 11.86
CA ALA A 121 -7.83 39.66 11.91
C ALA A 121 -7.83 41.09 12.46
N THR A 122 -7.09 41.31 13.55
CA THR A 122 -6.73 42.65 14.06
C THR A 122 -5.25 42.85 13.84
#